data_AF-J9DMN6-F1
#
_entry.id   AF-J9DMN6-F1
#
_cell.length_a   1.000
_cell.length_b   1.000
_cell.length_c   1.000
_cell.angle_alpha   90.00
_cell.angle_beta   90.00
_cell.angle_gamma   90.00
#
_symmetry.space_group_name_H-M   'P 1'
#
loop_
_entity.id
_entity.type
_entity.pdbx_description
1 polymer ?
#
loop_
_entity_poly.entity_id
_entity_poly.type
_entity_poly.pdbx_seq_one_letter_code
_entity_poly.pdbx_strand_id
1 'polypeptide(L)'
;TSLYFTLISFTTIGFGDILPSQPDYIAHIAICLLIGLALVSTVINVIKQQIEALAIGMDKNIDNEYKNALEKLECDDVQFEYCADNGDINND
;
A
#
# COMPACT_ATOMS: atom_id res chain seq x y z
N THR A 1 -7.15 6.78 -32.81
CA THR A 1 -8.37 7.55 -32.48
C THR A 1 -9.16 6.94 -31.32
N SER A 2 -9.35 5.61 -31.27
CA SER A 2 -10.11 4.93 -30.19
C SER A 2 -9.52 5.11 -28.78
N LEU A 3 -8.21 4.94 -28.60
CA LEU A 3 -7.56 5.12 -27.29
C LEU A 3 -7.73 6.55 -26.73
N TYR A 4 -7.64 7.58 -27.58
CA TYR A 4 -7.86 8.96 -27.17
C TYR A 4 -9.29 9.15 -26.63
N PHE A 5 -10.30 8.70 -27.37
CA PHE A 5 -11.70 8.75 -26.94
C PHE A 5 -11.91 8.02 -25.60
N THR A 6 -11.37 6.80 -25.47
CA THR A 6 -11.49 6.02 -24.23
C THR A 6 -10.80 6.70 -23.04
N LEU A 7 -9.61 7.27 -23.24
CA LEU A 7 -8.87 7.95 -22.18
C LEU A 7 -9.57 9.24 -21.72
N ILE A 8 -10.02 10.11 -22.64
CA ILE A 8 -10.70 11.36 -22.26
C ILE A 8 -12.05 11.11 -21.57
N SER A 9 -12.72 10.00 -21.91
CA SER A 9 -13.95 9.57 -21.25
C SER A 9 -13.68 9.01 -19.85
N PHE A 10 -12.66 8.16 -19.69
CA PHE A 10 -12.27 7.63 -18.38
C PHE A 10 -11.74 8.70 -17.43
N THR A 11 -10.95 9.65 -17.93
CA THR A 11 -10.49 10.79 -17.14
C THR A 11 -11.57 11.84 -16.93
N THR A 12 -12.78 11.62 -17.47
CA THR A 12 -13.93 12.53 -17.41
C THR A 12 -13.70 13.92 -18.01
N ILE A 13 -12.63 14.11 -18.81
CA ILE A 13 -12.40 15.34 -19.58
C ILE A 13 -13.53 15.54 -20.59
N GLY A 14 -13.90 14.47 -21.30
CA GLY A 14 -15.15 14.41 -22.05
C GLY A 14 -15.34 15.46 -23.16
N PHE A 15 -14.30 15.82 -23.91
CA PHE A 15 -14.41 16.84 -24.97
C PHE A 15 -15.50 16.57 -26.01
N GLY A 16 -15.80 15.30 -26.29
CA GLY A 16 -16.90 14.95 -27.20
C GLY A 16 -16.68 15.39 -28.65
N ASP A 17 -15.42 15.55 -29.07
CA ASP A 17 -15.03 15.87 -30.45
C ASP A 17 -15.13 14.66 -31.38
N ILE A 18 -15.10 13.45 -30.81
CA ILE A 18 -15.15 12.19 -31.54
C ILE A 18 -16.31 11.35 -31.00
N LEU A 19 -17.40 11.25 -31.77
CA LEU A 19 -18.55 10.40 -31.45
C LEU A 19 -18.92 9.53 -32.66
N PRO A 20 -19.36 8.28 -32.45
CA PRO A 20 -19.94 7.51 -33.53
C PRO A 20 -21.28 8.11 -33.96
N SER A 21 -21.52 8.24 -35.27
CA SER A 21 -22.76 8.82 -35.80
C SER A 21 -24.00 7.93 -35.66
N GLN A 22 -23.85 6.64 -35.33
CA GLN A 22 -24.99 5.73 -35.19
C GLN A 22 -25.32 5.48 -33.71
N PRO A 23 -26.61 5.55 -33.33
CA PRO A 23 -27.04 5.45 -31.93
C PRO A 23 -26.74 4.09 -31.29
N ASP A 24 -26.71 3.01 -32.07
CA ASP A 24 -26.45 1.66 -31.56
C ASP A 24 -25.03 1.53 -30.97
N TYR A 25 -24.03 2.20 -31.56
CA TYR A 25 -22.66 2.18 -31.05
C TYR A 25 -22.50 2.99 -29.76
N ILE A 26 -23.33 4.02 -29.55
CA ILE A 26 -23.28 4.84 -28.34
C ILE A 26 -23.62 3.99 -27.11
N ALA A 27 -24.64 3.13 -27.21
CA ALA A 27 -25.02 2.22 -26.14
C ALA A 27 -23.89 1.21 -25.81
N HIS A 28 -23.25 0.65 -26.84
CA HIS A 28 -22.11 -0.26 -26.66
C HIS A 28 -20.93 0.43 -25.98
N ILE A 29 -20.62 1.66 -26.38
CA ILE A 29 -19.56 2.46 -25.75
C ILE A 29 -19.86 2.75 -24.29
N ALA A 30 -21.11 3.10 -23.95
CA ALA A 30 -21.50 3.36 -22.57
C ALA A 30 -21.30 2.10 -21.69
N ILE A 31 -21.66 0.92 -22.18
CA ILE A 31 -21.43 -0.35 -21.48
C ILE A 31 -19.94 -0.64 -21.34
N CYS A 32 -19.15 -0.47 -22.41
CA CYS A 32 -17.71 -0.62 -22.37
C CYS A 32 -17.06 0.36 -21.38
N LEU A 33 -17.58 1.58 -21.24
CA LEU A 33 -17.09 2.56 -20.27
C LEU A 33 -17.38 2.13 -18.83
N LEU A 34 -18.58 1.60 -18.54
CA LEU A 34 -18.91 1.09 -17.20
C LEU A 34 -17.98 -0.06 -16.78
N ILE A 35 -17.72 -1.00 -17.68
CA ILE A 35 -16.77 -2.10 -17.44
C ILE A 35 -15.35 -1.55 -17.28
N GLY A 36 -14.96 -0.62 -18.13
CA GLY A 36 -13.66 0.06 -18.06
C GLY A 36 -13.42 0.79 -16.75
N LEU A 37 -14.44 1.46 -16.20
CA LEU A 37 -14.36 2.12 -14.90
C LEU A 37 -14.19 1.12 -13.75
N ALA A 38 -14.80 -0.07 -13.81
CA ALA A 38 -14.58 -1.14 -12.85
C ALA A 38 -13.13 -1.67 -12.91
N LEU A 39 -12.57 -1.80 -14.11
CA LEU A 39 -11.16 -2.16 -14.30
C LEU A 39 -10.23 -1.08 -13.73
N VAL A 40 -10.48 0.20 -14.02
CA VAL A 40 -9.71 1.32 -13.49
C VAL A 40 -9.76 1.35 -11.96
N SER A 41 -10.93 1.10 -11.35
CA SER A 41 -11.07 0.97 -9.90
C SER A 41 -10.16 -0.12 -9.33
N THR A 42 -10.11 -1.28 -9.98
CA THR A 42 -9.25 -2.40 -9.57
C THR A 42 -7.77 -2.04 -9.70
N VAL A 43 -7.37 -1.37 -10.78
CA VAL A 43 -6.00 -0.88 -10.99
C VAL A 43 -5.60 0.11 -9.90
N ILE A 44 -6.49 1.05 -9.57
CA ILE A 44 -6.26 2.00 -8.47
C ILE A 44 -6.07 1.26 -7.15
N ASN A 45 -6.85 0.22 -6.88
CA ASN A 45 -6.72 -0.58 -5.67
C ASN A 45 -5.34 -1.28 -5.57
N VAL A 46 -4.86 -1.84 -6.68
CA VAL A 46 -3.52 -2.45 -6.76
C VAL A 46 -2.41 -1.42 -6.54
N ILE A 47 -2.55 -0.22 -7.10
CA ILE A 47 -1.58 0.87 -6.90
C ILE A 47 -1.56 1.28 -5.43
N LYS A 48 -2.73 1.42 -4.79
CA LYS A 48 -2.84 1.73 -3.35
C LYS A 48 -2.12 0.68 -2.50
N GLN A 49 -2.36 -0.60 -2.76
CA GLN A 49 -1.71 -1.70 -2.02
C GLN A 49 -0.19 -1.65 -2.11
N GLN A 50 0.36 -1.31 -3.28
CA GLN A 50 1.81 -1.17 -3.44
C GLN A 50 2.36 0.02 -2.64
N ILE A 51 1.67 1.15 -2.69
CA ILE A 51 2.05 2.36 -1.91
C ILE A 51 1.98 2.07 -0.41
N GLU A 52 0.93 1.40 0.06
CA GLU A 52 0.78 1.00 1.46
C GLU A 52 1.88 0.01 1.88
N ALA A 53 2.20 -0.99 1.06
CA ALA A 53 3.27 -1.93 1.36
C ALA A 53 4.64 -1.23 1.49
N LEU A 54 4.92 -0.25 0.63
CA LEU A 54 6.11 0.60 0.71
C LEU A 54 6.12 1.43 2.01
N ALA A 55 4.99 2.06 2.36
CA ALA A 55 4.89 2.87 3.59
C ALA A 55 5.03 2.01 4.86
N ILE A 56 4.37 0.85 4.91
CA ILE A 56 4.41 -0.08 6.04
C ILE A 56 5.82 -0.69 6.21
N GLY A 57 6.53 -0.95 5.12
CA GLY A 57 7.91 -1.44 5.20
C GLY A 57 8.84 -0.46 5.92
N MET A 58 8.63 0.85 5.68
CA MET A 58 9.41 1.90 6.33
C MET A 58 9.08 2.03 7.82
N ASP A 59 7.80 1.94 8.19
CA ASP A 59 7.31 2.01 9.58
C ASP A 59 7.81 0.82 10.41
N LYS A 60 7.69 -0.40 9.87
CA LYS A 60 8.13 -1.64 10.55
C LYS A 60 9.63 -1.67 10.83
N ASN A 61 10.45 -1.05 9.98
CA ASN A 61 11.90 -1.02 10.22
C ASN A 61 12.24 -0.17 11.46
N ILE A 62 11.53 0.94 11.67
CA ILE A 62 11.71 1.84 12.82
C ILE A 62 11.27 1.13 14.10
N ASP A 63 10.11 0.48 14.08
CA ASP A 63 9.59 -0.27 15.24
C ASP A 63 10.51 -1.43 15.64
N ASN A 64 11.05 -2.16 14.66
CA ASN A 64 11.97 -3.26 14.93
C ASN A 64 13.28 -2.78 15.54
N GLU A 65 13.81 -1.65 15.07
CA GLU A 65 15.03 -1.05 15.63
C GLU A 65 14.82 -0.57 17.07
N TYR A 66 13.67 0.05 17.36
CA TYR A 66 13.30 0.46 18.72
C TYR A 66 13.12 -0.75 19.65
N LYS A 67 12.39 -1.79 19.21
CA LYS A 67 12.18 -3.00 20.01
C LYS A 67 13.48 -3.74 20.31
N ASN A 68 14.39 -3.85 19.34
CA ASN A 68 15.71 -4.46 19.55
C ASN A 68 16.57 -3.63 20.53
N ALA A 69 16.51 -2.30 20.44
CA ALA A 69 17.21 -1.43 21.39
C ALA A 69 16.66 -1.58 22.82
N LEU A 70 15.33 -1.69 22.99
CA LEU A 70 14.72 -1.95 24.29
C LEU A 70 15.05 -3.36 24.81
N GLU A 71 15.00 -4.39 23.97
CA GLU A 71 15.36 -5.76 24.34
C GLU A 71 16.82 -5.86 24.79
N LYS A 72 17.71 -5.08 24.17
CA LYS A 72 19.12 -5.02 24.56
C LYS A 72 19.34 -4.35 25.92
N LEU A 73 18.52 -3.36 26.28
CA LEU A 73 18.53 -2.76 27.62
C LEU A 73 17.96 -3.74 28.65
N GLU A 74 16.86 -4.43 28.32
CA GLU A 74 16.26 -5.45 29.18
C GLU A 74 17.21 -6.63 29.43
N CYS A 75 17.95 -7.09 28.41
CA CYS A 75 18.99 -8.10 28.57
C CYS A 75 20.13 -7.64 29.50
N ASP A 76 20.48 -6.34 29.52
CA ASP A 76 21.59 -5.82 30.33
C ASP A 76 21.18 -5.64 31.80
N ASP A 77 19.95 -5.16 32.06
CA ASP A 77 19.37 -5.11 33.41
C ASP A 77 19.18 -6.54 33.99
N VAL A 78 18.67 -7.48 33.18
CA VAL A 78 18.55 -8.89 33.58
C VAL A 78 19.92 -9.52 33.82
N GLN A 79 20.95 -9.16 33.03
CA GLN A 79 22.32 -9.62 33.26
C GLN A 79 22.90 -9.06 34.57
N PHE A 80 22.65 -7.77 34.87
CA PHE A 80 23.10 -7.15 36.10
C PHE A 80 22.42 -7.76 37.33
N GLU A 81 21.10 -7.99 37.27
CA GLU A 81 20.35 -8.64 38.35
C GLU A 81 20.75 -10.12 38.53
N TYR A 82 21.01 -10.85 37.43
CA TYR A 82 21.54 -12.21 37.48
C TYR A 82 22.93 -12.28 38.14
N CYS A 83 23.79 -11.29 37.89
CA CYS A 83 25.11 -11.21 38.51
C CYS A 83 25.03 -10.79 39.99
N ALA A 84 24.03 -9.99 40.37
CA ALA A 84 23.79 -9.63 41.77
C ALA A 84 23.30 -10.83 42.61
N ASP A 85 22.38 -11.64 42.07
CA ASP A 85 21.82 -12.81 42.79
C ASP A 85 22.83 -13.98 42.90
N ASN A 86 23.67 -14.18 41.88
CA ASN A 86 24.68 -15.25 41.89
C ASN A 86 26.02 -14.86 42.54
N GLY A 87 26.20 -13.59 42.91
CA GLY A 87 27.43 -13.07 43.53
C GLY A 87 27.62 -13.50 45.00
N ASP A 88 26.55 -13.87 45.70
CA ASP A 88 26.56 -14.20 47.13
C ASP A 88 26.73 -15.71 47.42
N ILE A 89 26.69 -16.57 46.40
CA ILE A 89 26.67 -18.04 46.56
C ILE A 89 28.06 -18.70 46.53
N ASN A 90 29.13 -17.95 46.25
CA ASN A 90 30.51 -18.47 46.10
C ASN A 90 31.49 -17.96 47.17
N ASN A 91 31.00 -17.41 48.28
CA ASN A 91 31.82 -16.85 49.37
C ASN A 91 31.60 -17.55 50.73
N ASP A 92 31.54 -18.89 50.74
CA ASP A 92 31.66 -19.72 51.96
C ASP A 92 32.77 -20.78 51.78
#